data_AF-A0A5J4TLA0-F1
#
_entry.id   AF-A0A5J4TLA0-F1
#
_cell.length_a   1.000
_cell.length_b   1.000
_cell.length_c   1.000
_cell.angle_alpha   90.00
_cell.angle_beta   90.00
_cell.angle_gamma   90.00
#
_symmetry.space_group_name_H-M   'P 1'
#
loop_
_entity.id
_entity.type
_entity.pdbx_description
1 polymer ?
#
loop_
_entity_poly.entity_id
_entity_poly.type
_entity_poly.pdbx_seq_one_letter_code
_entity_poly.pdbx_strand_id
1 'polypeptide(L)' 'MTSNPRKVVFYIDDIEQPNYMIGIPSEIRFWVYTWNKSSSFTVTKLKRLVQFNSQIVPGSKAINWGKE' A
#
# COMPACT_ATOMS: atom_id res chain seq x y z
N MET A 1 -9.25 12.90 -10.08
CA MET A 1 -9.34 13.35 -8.68
C MET A 1 -8.00 13.14 -8.00
N THR A 2 -7.42 14.20 -7.44
CA THR A 2 -6.32 14.09 -6.47
C THR A 2 -6.95 13.90 -5.10
N SER A 3 -6.94 12.67 -4.56
CA SER A 3 -7.31 12.46 -3.16
C SER A 3 -6.31 13.19 -2.28
N ASN A 4 -6.78 13.95 -1.30
CA ASN A 4 -5.93 14.64 -0.34
C ASN A 4 -6.53 14.47 1.06
N PRO A 5 -5.81 13.82 1.99
CA PRO A 5 -4.50 13.20 1.81
C PRO A 5 -4.55 11.99 0.85
N ARG A 6 -3.50 11.82 0.03
CA ARG A 6 -3.33 10.63 -0.80
C ARG A 6 -3.16 9.41 0.11
N LYS A 7 -3.77 8.28 -0.26
CA LYS A 7 -3.81 7.03 0.52
C LYS A 7 -3.22 5.87 -0.28
N VAL A 8 -2.47 4.99 0.39
CA VAL A 8 -2.06 3.66 -0.11
C VAL A 8 -2.61 2.60 0.84
N VAL A 9 -3.30 1.62 0.28
CA VAL A 9 -3.76 0.42 0.97
C VAL A 9 -3.03 -0.79 0.38
N PHE A 10 -2.79 -1.81 1.19
CA PHE A 10 -2.14 -3.04 0.76
C PHE A 10 -3.16 -4.18 0.73
N TYR A 11 -2.93 -5.15 -0.14
CA TYR A 11 -3.75 -6.35 -0.25
C TYR A 11 -2.85 -7.59 -0.26
N ILE A 12 -3.26 -8.64 0.44
CA ILE A 12 -2.67 -9.99 0.36
C ILE A 12 -3.83 -10.93 0.04
N ASP A 13 -3.74 -11.66 -1.07
CA ASP A 13 -4.80 -12.55 -1.56
C ASP A 13 -6.18 -11.86 -1.62
N ASP A 14 -6.21 -10.66 -2.21
CA ASP A 14 -7.39 -9.78 -2.31
C ASP A 14 -7.99 -9.29 -0.97
N ILE A 15 -7.34 -9.59 0.16
CA ILE A 15 -7.73 -9.12 1.50
C ILE A 15 -6.97 -7.83 1.83
N GLU A 16 -7.70 -6.74 2.07
CA GLU A 16 -7.12 -5.46 2.50
C GLU A 16 -6.42 -5.61 3.85
N GLN A 17 -5.22 -5.04 3.95
CA GLN A 17 -4.40 -5.09 5.15
C GLN A 17 -4.74 -3.92 6.09
N PRO A 18 -4.71 -4.12 7.42
CA PRO A 18 -5.09 -3.09 8.39
C PRO A 18 -4.12 -1.89 8.41
N ASN A 19 -2.86 -2.10 8.03
CA ASN A 19 -1.88 -1.02 7.93
C ASN A 19 -2.00 -0.35 6.57
N TYR A 20 -2.18 0.97 6.55
CA TYR A 20 -2.25 1.77 5.34
C TYR A 20 -1.51 3.09 5.52
N MET A 21 -1.06 3.71 4.43
CA MET A 21 -0.33 4.98 4.47
C MET A 21 -1.20 6.13 3.97
N ILE A 22 -1.08 7.29 4.62
CA ILE A 22 -1.72 8.55 4.21
C ILE A 22 -0.69 9.67 4.10
N GLY A 23 -1.00 10.68 3.29
CA GLY A 23 -0.14 11.86 3.12
C GLY A 23 1.06 11.60 2.21
N ILE A 24 0.99 10.58 1.35
CA ILE A 24 2.06 10.26 0.40
C ILE A 24 2.19 11.32 -0.71
N PRO A 25 3.40 11.52 -1.28
CA PRO A 25 3.60 12.38 -2.44
C PRO A 25 2.91 11.85 -3.71
N SER A 26 2.90 12.66 -4.78
CA SER A 26 2.38 12.27 -6.09
C SER A 26 3.19 11.13 -6.73
N GLU A 27 4.50 11.20 -6.59
CA GLU A 27 5.46 10.24 -7.09
C GLU A 27 5.82 9.27 -5.96
N ILE A 28 5.50 8.00 -6.17
CA ILE A 28 5.84 6.94 -5.22
C ILE A 28 6.77 5.93 -5.86
N ARG A 29 7.62 5.33 -5.04
CA ARG A 29 8.44 4.16 -5.37
C ARG A 29 8.08 3.05 -4.42
N PHE A 30 7.85 1.85 -4.93
CA PHE A 30 7.68 0.66 -4.12
C PHE A 30 9.05 0.05 -3.87
N TRP A 31 9.34 -0.21 -2.60
CA TRP A 31 10.53 -0.94 -2.20
C TRP A 31 10.10 -2.29 -1.62
N VAL A 32 10.80 -3.35 -2.00
CA VAL A 32 10.55 -4.70 -1.51
C VAL A 32 11.83 -5.24 -0.93
N TYR A 33 11.70 -5.87 0.23
CA TYR A 33 12.80 -6.42 0.99
C TYR A 33 12.61 -7.90 1.24
N THR A 34 13.61 -8.70 0.86
CA THR A 34 13.66 -10.13 1.09
C THR A 34 14.85 -10.44 2.00
N TRP A 35 14.63 -11.15 3.11
CA TRP A 35 15.69 -11.41 4.11
C TRP A 35 16.22 -12.85 4.07
N ASN A 36 15.33 -13.84 3.97
CA ASN A 36 15.72 -15.24 4.11
C ASN A 36 16.40 -15.78 2.85
N LYS A 37 17.33 -16.74 3.04
CA LYS A 37 18.00 -17.42 1.93
C LYS A 37 16.96 -18.05 0.99
N SER A 38 17.19 -17.89 -0.32
CA SER A 38 16.31 -18.37 -1.39
C SER A 38 14.91 -17.71 -1.43
N SER A 39 14.68 -16.64 -0.66
CA SER A 39 13.45 -15.84 -0.81
C SER A 39 13.49 -15.08 -2.12
N SER A 40 12.40 -15.15 -2.88
CA SER A 40 12.19 -14.36 -4.08
C SER A 40 10.71 -14.05 -4.22
N PHE A 41 10.40 -12.97 -4.95
CA PHE A 41 9.05 -12.64 -5.35
C PHE A 41 9.09 -12.25 -6.82
N THR A 42 8.00 -12.51 -7.54
CA THR A 42 7.84 -12.09 -8.94
C THR A 42 6.67 -11.13 -9.02
N VAL A 43 6.91 -9.94 -9.56
CA VAL A 43 5.83 -9.01 -9.88
C VAL A 43 5.19 -9.43 -11.19
N THR A 44 4.01 -10.04 -11.12
CA THR A 44 3.29 -10.49 -12.31
C THR A 44 2.55 -9.35 -13.01
N LYS A 45 2.21 -8.29 -12.29
CA LYS A 45 1.37 -7.20 -12.79
C LYS A 45 1.49 -5.95 -11.92
N LEU A 46 1.71 -4.79 -12.54
CA LEU A 46 1.62 -3.49 -11.89
C LEU A 46 0.59 -2.64 -12.65
N LYS A 47 -0.47 -2.23 -11.98
CA LYS A 47 -1.54 -1.42 -12.58
C LYS A 47 -1.89 -0.23 -11.71
N ARG A 48 -2.07 0.92 -12.37
CA ARG A 48 -2.67 2.10 -11.76
C ARG A 48 -4.19 1.99 -11.89
N LEU A 49 -4.89 1.90 -10.76
CA LEU A 49 -6.34 1.93 -10.73
C LEU A 49 -6.82 3.38 -10.55
N VAL A 50 -7.89 3.76 -11.26
CA VAL A 50 -8.49 5.10 -11.18
C VAL A 50 -9.33 5.25 -9.91
N GLN A 51 -9.90 4.15 -9.44
CA GLN A 51 -10.64 4.02 -8.18
C GLN A 51 -10.23 2.70 -7.53
N PHE A 52 -10.14 2.69 -6.20
CA PHE A 52 -9.95 1.48 -5.41
C PHE A 52 -11.12 1.34 -4.45
N ASN A 53 -11.55 0.10 -4.21
CA ASN A 53 -12.51 -0.19 -3.16
C ASN A 53 -11.71 -0.49 -1.90
N SER A 54 -11.70 0.43 -0.93
CA SER A 54 -11.26 0.07 0.41
C SER A 54 -12.42 -0.41 1.25
N GLN A 55 -12.20 -1.51 1.95
CA GLN A 55 -13.09 -2.01 2.99
C GLN A 55 -12.62 -1.49 4.35
N ILE A 56 -13.55 -1.35 5.29
CA ILE A 56 -13.18 -1.01 6.67
C ILE A 56 -12.65 -2.30 7.31
N VAL A 57 -11.34 -2.39 7.49
CA VAL A 57 -10.71 -3.50 8.22
C VAL A 57 -10.69 -3.14 9.72
N PRO A 58 -11.27 -3.96 10.62
CA PRO A 58 -11.20 -3.71 12.06
C PRO A 58 -9.76 -3.59 12.55
N GLY A 59 -9.48 -2.60 13.40
CA GLY A 59 -8.12 -2.35 13.90
C GLY A 59 -7.18 -1.67 12.89
N SER A 60 -7.71 -1.12 11.79
CA SER A 60 -6.90 -0.40 10.82
C SER A 60 -6.14 0.77 11.45
N LYS A 61 -4.87 0.93 11.06
CA LYS A 61 -3.99 2.00 11.52
C LYS A 61 -3.45 2.78 10.34
N ALA A 62 -3.75 4.09 10.33
CA ALA A 62 -3.14 5.04 9.41
C ALA A 62 -1.69 5.31 9.82
N ILE A 63 -0.77 5.17 8.88
CA ILE A 63 0.64 5.56 9.03
C ILE A 63 0.82 6.86 8.23
N ASN A 64 1.26 7.92 8.90
CA ASN A 64 1.56 9.17 8.21
C ASN A 64 2.89 9.05 7.49
N TRP A 65 2.89 9.27 6.18
CA TRP A 65 4.12 9.27 5.40
C TRP A 65 5.10 10.33 5.92
N GLY A 66 6.36 9.93 6.10
CA GLY A 66 7.45 10.81 6.52
C GLY A 66 7.37 11.29 7.97
N LYS A 67 6.55 10.65 8.81
CA LYS A 67 6.47 10.93 10.24
C LYS A 67 6.79 9.67 11.03
N GLU A 68 7.67 9.83 12.03
CA GLU A 68 7.93 8.85 13.09
C GLU A 68 7.16 9.24 14.35
#